data_AF-A0A6L8I3D8-F1
#
_entry.id   AF-A0A6L8I3D8-F1
#
_cell.length_a   1.000
_cell.length_b   1.000
_cell.length_c   1.000
_cell.angle_alpha   90.00
_cell.angle_beta   90.00
_cell.angle_gamma   90.00
#
_symmetry.space_group_name_H-M   'P 1'
#
loop_
_entity.id
_entity.type
_entity.pdbx_description
1 polymer ?
#
loop_
_entity_poly.entity_id
_entity_poly.type
_entity_poly.pdbx_seq_one_letter_code
_entity_poly.pdbx_strand_id
1 'polypeptide(L)'
;MSARGELLEALRQRCRGAERSEKSRILDEFVSVTGHHRKHAVRLLRGSAPTEAPGGRPGNVKYGDEVQDALVVLWEASDRMCGMCLHVHLPSPLEAMERHGHLALPEDVRADLT
;
A
#
# COMPACT_ATOMS: atom_id res chain seq x y z
N MET A 1 21.09 16.04 1.08
CA MET A 1 20.30 17.09 1.75
C MET A 1 19.79 18.04 0.69
N SER A 2 18.48 18.26 0.61
CA SER A 2 17.88 19.23 -0.33
C SER A 2 17.47 20.45 0.47
N ALA A 3 17.77 21.66 -0.03
CA ALA A 3 17.40 22.94 0.60
C ALA A 3 15.91 23.02 1.00
N ARG A 4 15.04 22.30 0.28
CA ARG A 4 13.61 22.21 0.57
C ARG A 4 13.29 21.37 1.82
N GLY A 5 14.11 20.37 2.14
CA GLY A 5 13.95 19.53 3.35
C GLY A 5 14.33 20.27 4.63
N GLU A 6 15.40 21.07 4.59
CA GLU A 6 15.84 21.89 5.72
C GLU A 6 14.81 22.99 6.07
N LEU A 7 14.26 23.65 5.04
CA LEU A 7 13.14 24.59 5.21
C LEU A 7 11.93 23.91 5.86
N LEU A 8 11.63 22.67 5.45
CA LEU A 8 10.51 21.91 5.99
C LEU A 8 10.70 21.61 7.49
N GLU A 9 11.89 21.18 7.89
CA GLU A 9 12.20 20.87 9.30
C GLU A 9 12.15 22.12 10.19
N ALA A 10 12.70 23.25 9.73
CA ALA A 10 12.60 24.51 10.45
C ALA A 10 11.14 24.94 10.66
N LEU A 11 10.30 24.81 9.62
CA LEU A 11 8.88 25.13 9.70
C LEU A 11 8.08 24.14 10.57
N ARG A 12 8.46 22.85 10.58
CA ARG A 12 7.89 21.83 11.48
C ARG A 12 8.13 22.21 12.94
N GLN A 13 9.35 22.59 13.30
CA GLN A 13 9.69 22.99 14.67
C GLN A 13 8.89 24.22 15.10
N ARG A 14 8.80 25.24 14.25
CA ARG A 14 8.01 26.45 14.52
C ARG A 14 6.51 26.16 14.65
N CYS A 15 5.99 25.28 13.79
CA CYS A 15 4.61 24.79 13.91
C CYS A 15 4.36 24.00 15.19
N ARG A 16 5.34 23.37 15.85
CA ARG A 16 5.08 22.60 17.07
C ARG A 16 4.79 23.52 18.27
N GLY A 17 5.50 24.63 18.38
CA GLY A 17 5.32 25.61 19.47
C GLY A 17 4.24 26.68 19.23
N ALA A 18 3.81 26.87 17.99
CA ALA A 18 2.86 27.91 17.61
C ALA A 18 1.40 27.62 18.04
N GLU A 19 0.65 28.69 18.31
CA GLU A 19 -0.80 28.62 18.48
C GLU A 19 -1.52 28.31 17.15
N ARG A 20 -2.83 27.99 17.21
CA ARG A 20 -3.61 27.60 16.03
C ARG A 20 -3.64 28.69 14.94
N SER A 21 -3.70 29.96 15.33
CA SER A 21 -3.69 31.12 14.43
C SER A 21 -2.35 31.25 13.70
N GLU A 22 -1.25 31.11 14.44
CA GLU A 22 0.10 31.20 13.92
C GLU A 22 0.46 30.01 13.03
N LYS A 23 0.02 28.80 13.38
CA LYS A 23 0.12 27.60 12.51
C LYS A 23 -0.54 27.82 11.14
N SER A 24 -1.70 28.48 11.09
CA SER A 24 -2.36 28.80 9.82
C SER A 24 -1.56 29.80 9.00
N ARG A 25 -1.00 30.85 9.62
CA ARG A 25 -0.15 31.83 8.92
C ARG A 25 1.12 31.18 8.33
N ILE A 26 1.79 30.33 9.12
CA ILE A 26 2.97 29.59 8.67
C ILE A 26 2.63 28.67 7.49
N LEU A 27 1.45 28.04 7.53
CA LEU A 27 0.97 27.19 6.43
C LEU A 27 0.67 28.01 5.16
N ASP A 28 0.05 29.19 5.30
CA ASP A 28 -0.24 30.09 4.17
C ASP A 28 1.04 30.55 3.48
N GLU A 29 2.03 30.98 4.27
CA GLU A 29 3.35 31.39 3.79
C GLU A 29 4.05 30.24 3.07
N PHE A 30 4.05 29.04 3.65
CA PHE A 30 4.67 27.87 3.05
C PHE A 30 4.02 27.49 1.71
N VAL A 31 2.69 27.54 1.63
CA VAL A 31 1.96 27.31 0.37
C VAL A 31 2.32 28.37 -0.67
N SER A 32 2.41 29.64 -0.27
CA SER A 32 2.79 30.74 -1.16
C SER A 32 4.20 30.60 -1.72
N VAL A 33 5.16 30.16 -0.89
CA VAL A 33 6.58 30.04 -1.30
C VAL A 33 6.84 28.78 -2.12
N THR A 34 6.17 27.68 -1.79
CA THR A 34 6.45 26.36 -2.41
C THR A 34 5.49 26.00 -3.54
N GLY A 35 4.37 26.70 -3.67
CA GLY A 35 3.28 26.38 -4.60
C GLY A 35 2.52 25.09 -4.28
N HIS A 36 2.75 24.45 -3.12
CA HIS A 36 2.04 23.22 -2.76
C HIS A 36 0.57 23.49 -2.48
N HIS A 37 -0.28 22.53 -2.87
CA HIS A 37 -1.65 22.53 -2.39
C HIS A 37 -1.68 22.47 -0.85
N ARG A 38 -2.55 23.27 -0.22
CA ARG A 38 -2.66 23.40 1.25
C ARG A 38 -2.71 22.05 1.97
N LYS A 39 -3.50 21.10 1.44
CA LYS A 39 -3.62 19.74 2.02
C LYS A 39 -2.30 18.98 2.00
N HIS A 40 -1.51 19.14 0.94
CA HIS A 40 -0.18 18.54 0.83
C HIS A 40 0.80 19.19 1.81
N ALA A 41 0.78 20.52 1.92
CA ALA A 41 1.58 21.26 2.89
C ALA A 41 1.30 20.86 4.35
N VAL A 42 0.03 20.73 4.73
CA VAL A 42 -0.36 20.21 6.06
C VAL A 42 0.22 18.82 6.30
N ARG A 43 0.15 17.94 5.30
CA ARG A 43 0.69 16.58 5.39
C ARG A 43 2.21 16.59 5.59
N LEU A 44 2.92 17.44 4.85
CA LEU A 44 4.36 17.62 5.03
C LEU A 44 4.71 18.18 6.41
N LEU A 45 4.02 19.22 6.88
CA LEU A 45 4.31 19.86 8.19
C LEU A 45 3.89 19.02 9.40
N ARG A 46 2.93 18.10 9.25
CA ARG A 46 2.54 17.16 10.33
C ARG A 46 3.54 16.02 10.54
N GLY A 47 4.59 15.93 9.72
CA GLY A 47 5.59 14.87 9.88
C GLY A 47 5.19 13.53 9.24
N SER A 48 4.04 13.45 8.55
CA SER A 48 3.87 12.41 7.54
C SER A 48 4.67 12.84 6.31
N ALA A 49 5.98 12.65 6.39
CA ALA A 49 6.71 12.29 5.18
C ALA A 49 5.93 11.15 4.49
N PRO A 50 6.05 10.97 3.16
CA PRO A 50 5.88 9.62 2.65
C PRO A 50 6.93 8.81 3.42
N THR A 51 6.50 8.18 4.51
CA THR A 51 7.27 7.14 5.14
C THR A 51 7.50 6.17 4.00
N GLU A 52 8.73 6.08 3.52
CA GLU A 52 9.25 4.81 3.06
C GLU A 52 8.98 3.87 4.23
N ALA A 53 7.78 3.29 4.27
CA ALA A 53 7.35 2.44 5.34
C ALA A 53 7.84 1.05 4.96
N PRO A 54 8.96 0.55 5.50
CA PRO A 54 9.07 -0.88 5.64
C PRO A 54 8.02 -1.28 6.67
N GLY A 55 6.93 -1.89 6.18
CA GLY A 55 5.88 -2.44 7.02
C GLY A 55 4.82 -1.41 7.42
N GLY A 56 3.80 -1.25 6.57
CA GLY A 56 2.46 -1.02 7.11
C GLY A 56 2.17 -2.09 8.17
N ARG A 57 1.41 -1.75 9.22
CA ARG A 57 0.90 -2.71 10.22
C ARG A 57 0.56 -3.99 9.48
N PRO A 58 1.11 -5.17 9.85
CA PRO A 58 0.74 -6.40 9.18
C PRO A 58 -0.77 -6.41 9.19
N GLY A 59 -1.36 -6.31 8.00
CA GLY A 59 -2.80 -6.44 7.87
C GLY A 59 -3.19 -7.76 8.51
N ASN A 60 -4.45 -7.94 8.85
CA ASN A 60 -4.89 -9.28 9.20
C ASN A 60 -4.67 -10.15 7.96
N VAL A 61 -3.55 -10.88 7.91
CA VAL A 61 -3.15 -11.71 6.77
C VAL A 61 -4.13 -12.86 6.78
N LYS A 62 -5.16 -12.75 5.94
CA LYS A 62 -6.25 -13.72 5.87
C LYS A 62 -5.81 -15.02 5.22
N TYR A 63 -4.86 -14.94 4.29
CA TYR A 63 -4.38 -16.06 3.48
C TYR A 63 -2.92 -16.33 3.79
N GLY A 64 -2.62 -17.56 4.19
CA GLY A 64 -1.25 -18.01 4.47
C GLY A 64 -0.40 -18.11 3.21
N ASP A 65 0.88 -18.42 3.39
CA ASP A 65 1.83 -18.56 2.28
C ASP A 65 1.44 -19.70 1.34
N GLU A 66 0.82 -20.77 1.86
CA GLU A 66 0.35 -21.92 1.07
C GLU A 66 -0.71 -21.52 0.03
N VAL A 67 -1.63 -20.62 0.39
CA VAL A 67 -2.65 -20.09 -0.53
C VAL A 67 -2.00 -19.17 -1.57
N GLN A 68 -0.98 -18.40 -1.17
CA GLN A 68 -0.24 -17.53 -2.10
C GLN A 68 0.54 -18.35 -3.12
N ASP A 69 1.24 -19.39 -2.69
CA ASP A 69 2.02 -20.27 -3.57
C ASP A 69 1.10 -20.98 -4.57
N ALA A 70 -0.05 -21.49 -4.12
CA ALA A 70 -1.07 -22.07 -4.99
C ALA A 70 -1.60 -21.05 -6.02
N LEU A 71 -1.88 -19.82 -5.60
CA LEU A 71 -2.32 -18.74 -6.49
C LEU A 71 -1.25 -18.37 -7.52
N VAL A 72 0.02 -18.38 -7.17
CA VAL A 72 1.12 -18.10 -8.10
C VAL A 72 1.14 -19.15 -9.20
N VAL A 73 1.08 -20.44 -8.86
CA VAL A 73 1.06 -21.53 -9.84
C VAL A 73 -0.15 -21.43 -10.78
N LEU A 74 -1.33 -21.14 -10.23
CA LEU A 74 -2.56 -20.95 -11.01
C LEU A 74 -2.47 -19.71 -11.92
N TRP A 75 -1.90 -18.63 -11.43
CA TRP A 75 -1.71 -17.39 -12.18
C TRP A 75 -0.73 -17.56 -13.34
N GLU A 76 0.35 -18.31 -13.13
CA GLU A 76 1.32 -18.63 -14.18
C GLU A 76 0.75 -19.56 -15.25
N ALA A 77 -0.08 -20.54 -14.85
CA ALA A 77 -0.80 -21.39 -15.79
C ALA A 77 -1.89 -20.64 -16.57
N SER A 78 -2.37 -19.51 -16.05
CA SER A 78 -3.47 -18.69 -16.59
C SER A 78 -2.97 -17.45 -17.34
N ASP A 79 -1.81 -17.54 -17.99
CA ASP A 79 -1.19 -16.44 -18.78
C ASP A 79 -1.01 -15.12 -17.99
N ARG A 80 -0.88 -15.22 -16.66
CA ARG A 80 -0.69 -14.06 -15.78
C ARG A 80 -1.80 -13.00 -15.90
N MET A 81 -3.05 -13.43 -16.10
CA MET A 81 -4.21 -12.54 -16.17
C MET A 81 -4.40 -11.66 -14.92
N CYS A 82 -5.12 -10.56 -15.05
CA CYS A 82 -5.39 -9.67 -13.91
C CYS A 82 -6.25 -10.39 -12.85
N GLY A 83 -6.06 -10.05 -11.56
CA GLY A 83 -6.70 -10.78 -10.46
C GLY A 83 -8.23 -10.83 -10.51
N MET A 84 -8.88 -9.81 -11.09
CA MET A 84 -10.33 -9.79 -11.28
C MET A 84 -10.78 -10.85 -12.31
N CYS A 85 -10.04 -11.01 -13.41
CA CYS A 85 -10.30 -12.07 -14.39
C CYS A 85 -9.94 -13.44 -13.83
N LEU A 86 -8.82 -13.53 -13.11
CA LEU A 86 -8.37 -14.77 -12.49
C LEU A 86 -9.43 -15.33 -11.55
N HIS A 87 -9.99 -14.49 -10.66
CA HIS A 87 -11.01 -14.91 -9.71
C HIS A 87 -12.25 -15.52 -10.40
N VAL A 88 -12.71 -14.95 -11.50
CA VAL A 88 -13.86 -15.47 -12.26
C VAL A 88 -13.52 -16.78 -12.98
N HIS A 89 -12.30 -16.90 -13.50
CA HIS A 89 -11.88 -18.06 -14.28
C HIS A 89 -11.34 -19.21 -13.41
N LEU A 90 -10.98 -18.95 -12.15
CA LEU A 90 -10.23 -19.84 -11.25
C LEU A 90 -10.76 -21.27 -11.13
N PRO A 91 -12.08 -21.54 -11.04
CA PRO A 91 -12.58 -22.89 -10.80
C PRO A 91 -12.19 -23.90 -11.89
N SER A 92 -12.19 -23.47 -13.17
CA SER A 92 -11.90 -24.35 -14.30
C SER A 92 -10.44 -24.87 -14.36
N PRO A 93 -9.40 -24.01 -14.31
CA PRO A 93 -8.02 -24.46 -14.28
C PRO A 93 -7.66 -25.15 -12.96
N LEU A 94 -8.25 -24.75 -11.82
CA LEU A 94 -8.03 -25.41 -10.53
C LEU A 94 -8.38 -26.92 -10.62
N GLU A 95 -9.60 -27.24 -11.04
CA GLU A 95 -10.05 -28.64 -11.18
C GLU A 95 -9.22 -29.43 -12.20
N ALA A 96 -8.81 -28.79 -13.31
CA ALA A 96 -7.99 -29.43 -14.32
C ALA A 96 -6.59 -29.75 -13.78
N MET A 97 -5.97 -28.81 -13.08
CA MET A 97 -4.61 -28.98 -12.55
C MET A 97 -4.55 -30.00 -11.41
N GLU A 98 -5.57 -30.06 -10.54
CA GLU A 98 -5.71 -31.12 -9.54
C GLU A 98 -5.89 -32.50 -10.19
N ARG A 99 -6.77 -32.60 -11.19
CA ARG A 99 -7.03 -33.87 -11.91
C ARG A 99 -5.79 -34.40 -12.62
N HIS A 100 -4.97 -33.52 -13.17
CA HIS A 100 -3.75 -33.89 -13.88
C HIS A 100 -2.52 -34.00 -12.96
N GLY A 101 -2.68 -33.81 -11.64
CA GLY A 101 -1.59 -33.94 -10.67
C GLY A 101 -0.55 -32.82 -10.74
N HIS A 102 -0.88 -31.70 -11.40
CA HIS A 102 -0.03 -30.51 -11.47
C HIS A 102 -0.15 -29.65 -10.21
N LEU A 103 -1.22 -29.85 -9.43
CA LEU A 103 -1.46 -29.18 -8.17
C LEU A 103 -2.03 -30.20 -7.18
N ALA A 104 -1.53 -30.20 -5.94
CA ALA A 104 -2.07 -30.99 -4.86
C ALA A 104 -2.29 -30.06 -3.67
N LEU A 105 -3.54 -29.62 -3.50
CA LEU A 105 -3.90 -28.70 -2.43
C LEU A 105 -4.52 -29.46 -1.27
N PRO A 106 -4.19 -29.10 -0.02
CA PRO A 106 -4.98 -29.53 1.12
C PRO A 106 -6.36 -28.83 1.11
N GLU A 107 -7.37 -29.47 1.70
CA GLU A 107 -8.79 -29.06 1.61
C GLU A 107 -9.04 -27.65 2.15
N ASP A 108 -8.26 -27.21 3.15
CA ASP A 108 -8.29 -25.87 3.72
C ASP A 108 -7.83 -24.80 2.72
N VAL A 109 -6.72 -25.05 2.00
CA VAL A 109 -6.22 -24.16 0.95
C VAL A 109 -7.19 -24.13 -0.24
N ARG A 110 -7.78 -25.28 -0.60
CA ARG A 110 -8.78 -25.38 -1.67
C ARG A 110 -10.04 -24.58 -1.35
N ALA A 111 -10.49 -24.62 -0.09
CA ALA A 111 -11.64 -23.86 0.39
C ALA A 111 -11.40 -22.34 0.35
N ASP A 112 -10.16 -21.88 0.55
CA ASP A 112 -9.81 -20.46 0.45
C ASP A 112 -9.76 -19.93 -1.01
N LEU A 113 -9.67 -20.83 -2.00
CA LEU A 113 -9.63 -20.52 -3.43
C LEU A 113 -10.99 -20.64 -4.15
N THR A 114 -12.01 -21.20 -3.49
CA THR A 114 -13.36 -21.43 -4.06
C THR A 114 -14.37 -20.44 -3.48
#